data_AF-A0AAD3VNJ1-F1
#
_entry.id   AF-A0AAD3VNJ1-F1
#
_cell.length_a   1.000
_cell.length_b   1.000
_cell.length_c   1.000
_cell.angle_alpha   90.00
_cell.angle_beta   90.00
_cell.angle_gamma   90.00
#
_symmetry.space_group_name_H-M   'P 1'
#
loop_
_entity.id
_entity.type
_entity.pdbx_description
1 polymer ?
#
loop_
_entity_poly.entity_id
_entity_poly.type
_entity_poly.pdbx_seq_one_letter_code
_entity_poly.pdbx_strand_id
1 'polypeptide(L)'
;MAKVQEYRGSGPMRLLTPSLRVATIYDLPLDWLKTKSIRAIVTDLDNTLVPWRDYKVADQLSGWFKELHGLGYRTVILTNARPSPTIKKMSEDLGTQLVIGARKPVQRFFREALAKVDAVPAETCVIGDQVFTDVLGGNLLGCYTVLVDRIGDREFIGTRFMRIFERMVLRRLSSTNPIAEPGDGH
;
A
#
# COMPACT_ATOMS: atom_id res chain seq x y z
N MET A 1 -17.17 11.01 -6.41
CA MET A 1 -17.16 9.60 -5.94
C MET A 1 -16.30 9.56 -4.70
N ALA A 2 -16.75 8.89 -3.63
CA ALA A 2 -16.08 8.90 -2.33
C ALA A 2 -14.60 8.55 -2.48
N LYS A 3 -13.72 9.48 -2.08
CA LYS A 3 -12.26 9.34 -2.26
C LYS A 3 -11.64 8.35 -1.29
N VAL A 4 -12.36 8.01 -0.23
CA VAL A 4 -11.90 7.20 0.89
C VAL A 4 -13.04 6.29 1.34
N GLN A 5 -12.76 4.99 1.52
CA GLN A 5 -13.73 3.99 1.94
C GLN A 5 -13.12 3.06 2.98
N GLU A 6 -13.63 3.07 4.22
CA GLU A 6 -13.18 2.18 5.30
C GLU A 6 -13.95 0.85 5.28
N TYR A 7 -13.27 -0.26 5.53
CA TYR A 7 -13.88 -1.57 5.63
C TYR A 7 -13.53 -2.26 6.96
N ARG A 8 -14.42 -3.15 7.40
CA ARG A 8 -14.14 -4.11 8.46
C ARG A 8 -14.35 -5.52 7.92
N GLY A 9 -13.25 -6.21 7.63
CA GLY A 9 -13.30 -7.60 7.19
C GLY A 9 -13.84 -8.52 8.29
N SER A 10 -14.74 -9.43 7.92
CA SER A 10 -15.28 -10.45 8.82
C SER A 10 -15.27 -11.84 8.16
N GLY A 11 -15.26 -12.89 8.98
CA GLY A 11 -15.30 -14.28 8.52
C GLY A 11 -14.16 -14.65 7.54
N PRO A 12 -14.43 -15.46 6.50
CA PRO A 12 -13.40 -16.00 5.61
C PRO A 12 -12.74 -14.95 4.71
N MET A 13 -13.37 -13.77 4.53
CA MET A 13 -12.87 -12.70 3.66
C MET A 13 -11.94 -11.73 4.36
N ARG A 14 -11.75 -11.85 5.68
CA ARG A 14 -10.99 -10.90 6.51
C ARG A 14 -9.60 -10.62 5.95
N LEU A 15 -8.87 -11.64 5.52
CA LEU A 15 -7.50 -11.47 4.98
C LEU A 15 -7.45 -10.78 3.62
N LEU A 16 -8.54 -10.77 2.86
CA LEU A 16 -8.64 -10.16 1.54
C LEU A 16 -9.38 -8.81 1.55
N THR A 17 -9.75 -8.33 2.74
CA THR A 17 -10.44 -7.05 2.91
C THR A 17 -9.40 -6.01 3.31
N PRO A 18 -9.20 -4.93 2.54
CA PRO A 18 -8.34 -3.84 2.99
C PRO A 18 -8.98 -3.12 4.17
N SER A 19 -8.21 -2.47 5.03
CA SER A 19 -8.78 -1.59 6.05
C SER A 19 -9.35 -0.31 5.43
N LEU A 20 -8.68 0.24 4.42
CA LEU A 20 -9.04 1.45 3.70
C LEU A 20 -8.87 1.25 2.20
N ARG A 21 -9.73 1.89 1.40
CA ARG A 21 -9.47 2.10 -0.02
C ARG A 21 -9.48 3.58 -0.33
N VAL A 22 -8.49 4.02 -1.09
CA VAL A 22 -8.40 5.39 -1.61
C VAL A 22 -8.12 5.34 -3.11
N ALA A 23 -8.42 6.42 -3.84
CA ALA A 23 -8.17 6.43 -5.29
C ALA A 23 -6.67 6.43 -5.59
N THR A 24 -5.92 7.32 -4.95
CA THR A 24 -4.46 7.43 -5.13
C THR A 24 -3.75 7.53 -3.79
N ILE A 25 -2.42 7.33 -3.77
CA ILE A 25 -1.60 7.56 -2.57
C ILE A 25 -1.76 8.99 -2.01
N TYR A 26 -2.08 9.95 -2.87
CA TYR A 26 -2.26 11.36 -2.50
C TYR A 26 -3.60 11.64 -1.80
N ASP A 27 -4.56 10.71 -1.90
CA ASP A 27 -5.84 10.79 -1.20
C ASP A 27 -5.79 10.12 0.19
N LEU A 28 -4.61 9.66 0.62
CA LEU A 28 -4.42 9.03 1.92
C LEU A 28 -4.51 10.10 3.03
N PRO A 29 -5.42 9.97 4.01
CA PRO A 29 -5.55 10.96 5.08
C PRO A 29 -4.43 10.76 6.11
N LEU A 30 -3.28 11.39 5.88
CA LEU A 30 -2.06 11.18 6.67
C LEU A 30 -2.24 11.50 8.15
N ASP A 31 -2.84 12.63 8.51
CA ASP A 31 -3.08 12.97 9.93
C ASP A 31 -4.02 11.98 10.62
N TRP A 32 -5.04 11.49 9.92
CA TRP A 32 -5.94 10.46 10.44
C TRP A 32 -5.22 9.13 10.69
N LEU A 33 -4.23 8.76 9.86
CA LEU A 33 -3.42 7.57 10.14
C LEU A 33 -2.65 7.70 11.46
N LYS A 34 -2.21 8.90 11.85
CA LYS A 34 -1.59 9.12 13.17
C LYS A 34 -2.56 8.84 14.31
N THR A 35 -3.83 9.19 14.18
CA THR A 35 -4.83 8.91 15.22
C THR A 35 -5.10 7.40 15.36
N LYS A 36 -4.66 6.58 14.39
CA LYS A 36 -4.66 5.11 14.44
C LYS A 36 -3.33 4.54 14.96
N SER A 37 -2.45 5.38 15.51
CA SER A 37 -1.11 5.01 16.01
C SER A 37 -0.17 4.45 14.94
N ILE A 38 -0.43 4.76 13.66
CA ILE A 38 0.47 4.38 12.57
C ILE A 38 1.68 5.30 12.56
N ARG A 39 2.88 4.69 12.48
CA ARG A 39 4.18 5.39 12.44
C ARG A 39 5.07 4.94 11.29
N ALA A 40 4.72 3.84 10.62
CA ALA A 40 5.47 3.32 9.48
C ALA A 40 4.58 3.02 8.27
N ILE A 41 5.14 3.24 7.08
CA ILE A 41 4.49 2.97 5.81
C ILE A 41 5.36 2.02 4.99
N VAL A 42 4.78 0.87 4.66
CA VAL A 42 5.30 -0.08 3.68
C VAL A 42 4.50 0.13 2.40
N THR A 43 5.13 0.52 1.30
CA THR A 43 4.43 0.78 0.04
C THR A 43 4.92 -0.13 -1.07
N ASP A 44 4.00 -0.62 -1.89
CA ASP A 44 4.36 -1.16 -3.20
C ASP A 44 4.92 -0.06 -4.12
N LEU A 45 5.51 -0.46 -5.25
CA LEU A 45 6.11 0.43 -6.24
C LEU A 45 5.27 0.52 -7.52
N ASP A 46 5.18 -0.60 -8.25
CA ASP A 46 4.64 -0.65 -9.60
C ASP A 46 3.11 -0.60 -9.57
N ASN A 47 2.52 0.31 -10.34
CA ASN A 47 1.09 0.65 -10.33
C ASN A 47 0.53 1.18 -9.00
N THR A 48 1.40 1.41 -8.00
CA THR A 48 1.06 2.04 -6.72
C THR A 48 1.68 3.45 -6.59
N LEU A 49 3.01 3.57 -6.63
CA LEU A 49 3.70 4.88 -6.60
C LEU A 49 3.91 5.44 -8.00
N VAL A 50 4.18 4.56 -8.96
CA VAL A 50 4.50 4.90 -10.34
C VAL A 50 3.89 3.89 -11.30
N PRO A 51 3.67 4.24 -12.58
CA PRO A 51 3.31 3.26 -13.60
C PRO A 51 4.34 2.12 -13.67
N TRP A 52 3.90 0.93 -14.06
CA TRP A 52 4.78 -0.24 -14.16
C TRP A 52 6.04 0.04 -14.99
N ARG A 53 7.21 -0.13 -14.38
CA ARG A 53 8.55 0.11 -14.95
C ARG A 53 8.86 1.56 -15.38
N ASP A 54 8.08 2.55 -14.94
CA ASP A 54 8.39 3.97 -15.15
C ASP A 54 8.86 4.63 -13.84
N TYR A 55 10.11 4.37 -13.46
CA TYR A 55 10.68 4.76 -12.17
C TYR A 55 11.14 6.23 -12.12
N LYS A 56 10.43 7.13 -12.79
CA LYS A 56 10.68 8.57 -12.71
C LYS A 56 10.07 9.13 -11.44
N VAL A 57 10.87 9.84 -10.64
CA VAL A 57 10.38 10.57 -9.48
C VAL A 57 9.81 11.90 -9.96
N ALA A 58 8.49 11.99 -10.05
CA ALA A 58 7.80 13.25 -10.30
C ALA A 58 7.82 14.14 -9.04
N ASP A 59 7.74 15.46 -9.22
CA ASP A 59 7.74 16.42 -8.10
C ASP A 59 6.63 16.15 -7.09
N GLN A 60 5.45 15.73 -7.56
CA GLN A 60 4.33 15.37 -6.72
C GLN A 60 4.66 14.17 -5.80
N LEU A 61 5.32 13.15 -6.34
CA LEU A 61 5.72 11.97 -5.57
C LEU A 61 6.79 12.33 -4.54
N SER A 62 7.78 13.14 -4.93
CA SER A 62 8.79 13.65 -4.00
C SER A 62 8.17 14.50 -2.89
N GLY A 63 7.21 15.37 -3.23
CA GLY A 63 6.46 16.18 -2.29
C GLY A 63 5.70 15.34 -1.26
N TRP A 64 5.02 14.28 -1.72
CA TRP A 64 4.31 13.36 -0.82
C TRP A 64 5.25 12.61 0.14
N PHE A 65 6.41 12.14 -0.31
CA PHE A 65 7.40 11.53 0.59
C PHE A 65 7.96 12.55 1.60
N LYS A 66 8.22 13.79 1.18
CA LYS A 66 8.64 14.86 2.10
C LYS A 66 7.58 15.15 3.16
N GLU A 67 6.31 15.16 2.79
CA GLU A 67 5.19 15.33 3.72
C GLU A 67 5.14 14.17 4.73
N LEU A 68 5.23 12.93 4.24
CA LEU A 68 5.30 11.74 5.11
C LEU A 68 6.42 11.85 6.14
N HIS A 69 7.62 12.21 5.70
CA HIS A 69 8.79 12.33 6.58
C HIS A 69 8.67 13.51 7.53
N GLY A 70 8.14 14.65 7.06
CA GLY A 70 7.85 15.82 7.90
C GLY A 70 6.82 15.52 8.99
N LEU A 71 5.89 14.61 8.72
CA LEU A 71 4.95 14.07 9.70
C LEU A 71 5.55 12.98 10.60
N GLY A 72 6.79 12.54 10.36
CA GLY A 72 7.49 11.55 11.18
C GLY A 72 7.24 10.09 10.77
N TYR A 73 6.64 9.83 9.62
CA TYR A 73 6.50 8.47 9.11
C TYR A 73 7.84 7.90 8.65
N ARG A 74 8.13 6.67 9.05
CA ARG A 74 9.22 5.87 8.49
C ARG A 74 8.72 5.10 7.29
N THR A 75 9.39 5.21 6.14
CA THR A 75 8.90 4.64 4.88
C THR A 75 9.83 3.55 4.34
N VAL A 76 9.24 2.52 3.72
CA VAL A 76 9.94 1.47 2.99
C VAL A 76 9.17 1.06 1.75
N ILE A 77 9.85 0.97 0.61
CA ILE A 77 9.31 0.39 -0.61
C ILE A 77 9.52 -1.12 -0.55
N LEU A 78 8.44 -1.88 -0.73
CA LEU A 78 8.45 -3.34 -0.80
C LEU A 78 7.91 -3.80 -2.16
N THR A 79 8.81 -4.16 -3.08
CA THR A 79 8.45 -4.44 -4.48
C THR A 79 8.86 -5.85 -4.94
N ASN A 80 7.99 -6.47 -5.75
CA ASN A 80 8.30 -7.72 -6.46
C ASN A 80 9.19 -7.50 -7.70
N ALA A 81 9.53 -6.25 -8.03
CA ALA A 81 10.42 -5.91 -9.14
C ALA A 81 11.80 -6.56 -8.96
N ARG A 82 12.45 -6.88 -10.09
CA ARG A 82 13.81 -7.39 -10.07
C ARG A 82 14.79 -6.30 -9.61
N PRO A 83 15.89 -6.66 -8.92
CA PRO A 83 16.93 -5.72 -8.55
C PRO A 83 17.34 -4.82 -9.72
N SER A 84 17.33 -3.50 -9.50
CA SER A 84 17.64 -2.51 -10.52
C SER A 84 18.31 -1.28 -9.88
N PRO A 85 19.41 -0.77 -10.44
CA PRO A 85 20.03 0.47 -9.98
C PRO A 85 19.06 1.66 -10.00
N THR A 86 18.14 1.71 -10.96
CA THR A 86 17.15 2.80 -11.07
C THR A 86 16.19 2.81 -9.89
N ILE A 87 15.72 1.64 -9.44
CA ILE A 87 14.81 1.55 -8.27
C ILE A 87 15.56 1.91 -6.99
N LYS A 88 16.83 1.49 -6.88
CA LYS A 88 17.67 1.87 -5.76
C LYS A 88 17.85 3.38 -5.69
N LYS A 89 18.24 4.01 -6.82
CA LYS A 89 18.36 5.46 -6.92
C LYS A 89 17.05 6.17 -6.59
N MET A 90 15.92 5.70 -7.11
CA MET A 90 14.60 6.23 -6.79
C MET A 90 14.32 6.19 -5.28
N SER A 91 14.64 5.09 -4.60
CA SER A 91 14.46 5.00 -3.14
C SER A 91 15.36 5.97 -2.37
N GLU A 92 16.59 6.20 -2.85
CA GLU A 92 17.53 7.17 -2.28
C GLU A 92 17.03 8.61 -2.49
N ASP A 93 16.58 8.96 -3.71
CA ASP A 93 16.03 10.27 -4.07
C ASP A 93 14.76 10.60 -3.25
N LEU A 94 13.97 9.58 -2.91
CA LEU A 94 12.77 9.69 -2.08
C LEU A 94 13.06 9.59 -0.56
N GLY A 95 14.31 9.35 -0.15
CA GLY A 95 14.69 9.22 1.26
C GLY A 95 14.04 8.03 1.97
N THR A 96 13.70 6.96 1.23
CA THR A 96 12.95 5.81 1.76
C THR A 96 13.78 4.53 1.73
N GLN A 97 13.52 3.62 2.67
CA GLN A 97 14.15 2.29 2.65
C GLN A 97 13.61 1.45 1.48
N LEU A 98 14.32 0.37 1.13
CA LEU A 98 13.96 -0.51 0.02
C LEU A 98 14.13 -2.00 0.37
N VAL A 99 13.12 -2.79 0.03
CA VAL A 99 13.14 -4.25 -0.11
C VAL A 99 12.71 -4.59 -1.54
N ILE A 100 13.64 -5.09 -2.34
CA ILE A 100 13.47 -5.38 -3.77
C ILE A 100 13.55 -6.88 -4.02
N GLY A 101 12.88 -7.37 -5.08
CA GLY A 101 12.79 -8.80 -5.35
C GLY A 101 11.94 -9.54 -4.31
N ALA A 102 11.01 -8.81 -3.69
CA ALA A 102 10.02 -9.40 -2.82
C ALA A 102 9.19 -10.45 -3.59
N ARG A 103 8.56 -11.36 -2.84
CA ARG A 103 7.60 -12.33 -3.39
C ARG A 103 6.31 -12.21 -2.62
N LYS A 104 5.72 -11.01 -2.58
CA LYS A 104 4.44 -10.78 -1.90
C LYS A 104 3.39 -11.79 -2.41
N PRO A 105 2.59 -12.41 -1.53
CA PRO A 105 2.34 -12.07 -0.12
C PRO A 105 3.26 -12.77 0.91
N VAL A 106 4.42 -13.32 0.53
CA VAL A 106 5.29 -14.07 1.45
C VAL A 106 5.74 -13.20 2.64
N GLN A 107 5.28 -13.54 3.85
CA GLN A 107 5.45 -12.78 5.09
C GLN A 107 6.90 -12.40 5.42
N ARG A 108 7.88 -13.23 5.01
CA ARG A 108 9.31 -12.97 5.31
C ARG A 108 9.76 -11.58 4.83
N PHE A 109 9.28 -11.16 3.66
CA PHE A 109 9.69 -9.89 3.05
C PHE A 109 8.99 -8.70 3.70
N PHE A 110 7.76 -8.88 4.19
CA PHE A 110 7.09 -7.86 5.00
C PHE A 110 7.78 -7.71 6.36
N ARG A 111 8.22 -8.80 7.00
CA ARG A 111 9.03 -8.73 8.23
C ARG A 111 10.37 -8.04 8.00
N GLU A 112 11.01 -8.27 6.86
CA GLU A 112 12.21 -7.53 6.46
C GLU A 112 11.93 -6.04 6.29
N ALA A 113 10.82 -5.67 5.64
CA ALA A 113 10.40 -4.28 5.50
C ALA A 113 10.15 -3.62 6.86
N LEU A 114 9.42 -4.30 7.76
CA LEU A 114 9.17 -3.85 9.14
C LEU A 114 10.47 -3.62 9.92
N ALA A 115 11.45 -4.51 9.78
CA ALA A 115 12.74 -4.37 10.44
C ALA A 115 13.53 -3.15 9.93
N LYS A 116 13.46 -2.84 8.62
CA LYS A 116 14.14 -1.65 8.04
C LYS A 116 13.57 -0.32 8.53
N VAL A 117 12.31 -0.31 8.94
CA VAL A 117 11.65 0.88 9.51
C VAL A 117 11.46 0.78 11.01
N ASP A 118 12.05 -0.23 11.66
CA ASP A 118 11.99 -0.47 13.12
C ASP A 118 10.55 -0.32 13.68
N ALA A 119 9.62 -1.05 13.05
CA ALA A 119 8.21 -0.96 13.36
C ALA A 119 7.57 -2.35 13.56
N VAL A 120 6.54 -2.41 14.40
CA VAL A 120 5.69 -3.60 14.55
C VAL A 120 4.47 -3.54 13.61
N PRO A 121 3.81 -4.67 13.32
CA PRO A 121 2.65 -4.66 12.44
C PRO A 121 1.52 -3.69 12.87
N ALA A 122 1.24 -3.61 14.17
CA ALA A 122 0.15 -2.80 14.72
C ALA A 122 0.30 -1.28 14.49
N GLU A 123 1.52 -0.81 14.21
CA GLU A 123 1.82 0.60 13.93
C GLU A 123 2.19 0.83 12.46
N THR A 124 1.98 -0.17 11.60
CA THR A 124 2.40 -0.14 10.20
C THR A 124 1.21 -0.15 9.26
N CYS A 125 1.24 0.76 8.29
CA CYS A 125 0.34 0.79 7.14
C CYS A 125 1.02 0.18 5.91
N VAL A 126 0.37 -0.79 5.27
CA VAL A 126 0.78 -1.36 3.98
C VAL A 126 -0.09 -0.77 2.89
N ILE A 127 0.51 -0.16 1.88
CA ILE A 127 -0.16 0.47 0.73
C ILE A 127 0.19 -0.29 -0.54
N GLY A 128 -0.82 -0.66 -1.33
CA GLY A 128 -0.62 -1.27 -2.65
C GLY A 128 -1.90 -1.35 -3.46
N ASP A 129 -1.79 -1.72 -4.73
CA ASP A 129 -2.93 -1.78 -5.67
C ASP A 129 -3.49 -3.20 -5.86
N GLN A 130 -2.95 -4.18 -5.13
CA GLN A 130 -3.27 -5.59 -5.30
C GLN A 130 -3.74 -6.26 -4.00
N VAL A 131 -4.92 -6.89 -4.07
CA VAL A 131 -5.51 -7.56 -2.90
C VAL A 131 -4.75 -8.84 -2.52
N PHE A 132 -4.34 -9.65 -3.49
CA PHE A 132 -3.70 -10.94 -3.20
C PHE A 132 -2.21 -10.84 -2.86
N THR A 133 -1.63 -9.65 -2.94
CA THR A 133 -0.23 -9.42 -2.58
C THR A 133 -0.15 -8.50 -1.37
N ASP A 134 -0.53 -7.25 -1.51
CA ASP A 134 -0.27 -6.20 -0.53
C ASP A 134 -1.25 -6.28 0.63
N VAL A 135 -2.55 -6.33 0.32
CA VAL A 135 -3.60 -6.46 1.34
C VAL A 135 -3.47 -7.80 2.07
N LEU A 136 -3.36 -8.91 1.33
CA LEU A 136 -3.19 -10.23 1.94
C LEU A 136 -1.93 -10.31 2.80
N GLY A 137 -0.79 -9.84 2.28
CA GLY A 137 0.48 -9.87 3.00
C GLY A 137 0.49 -9.02 4.26
N GLY A 138 -0.07 -7.80 4.21
CA GLY A 138 -0.23 -6.93 5.37
C GLY A 138 -1.20 -7.52 6.41
N ASN A 139 -2.36 -7.99 5.98
CA ASN A 139 -3.36 -8.58 6.86
C ASN A 139 -2.85 -9.87 7.54
N LEU A 140 -2.04 -10.67 6.86
CA LEU A 140 -1.41 -11.87 7.42
C LEU A 140 -0.45 -11.55 8.59
N LEU A 141 0.06 -10.33 8.68
CA LEU A 141 0.89 -9.87 9.79
C LEU A 141 0.13 -8.99 10.79
N GLY A 142 -1.11 -8.61 10.49
CA GLY A 142 -1.91 -7.69 11.29
C GLY A 142 -1.55 -6.21 11.08
N CYS A 143 -0.96 -5.87 9.94
CA CYS A 143 -0.76 -4.47 9.55
C CYS A 143 -2.10 -3.83 9.16
N TYR A 144 -2.17 -2.50 9.25
CA TYR A 144 -3.22 -1.73 8.59
C TYR A 144 -3.00 -1.79 7.08
N THR A 145 -4.05 -2.01 6.28
CA THR A 145 -3.90 -2.16 4.82
C THR A 145 -4.71 -1.13 4.07
N VAL A 146 -4.07 -0.48 3.11
CA VAL A 146 -4.67 0.50 2.20
C VAL A 146 -4.57 -0.05 0.79
N LEU A 147 -5.72 -0.18 0.14
CA LEU A 147 -5.82 -0.48 -1.28
C LEU A 147 -5.92 0.82 -2.07
N VAL A 148 -5.06 1.01 -3.07
CA VAL A 148 -5.17 2.12 -4.03
C VAL A 148 -5.66 1.63 -5.38
N ASP A 149 -6.18 2.53 -6.21
CA ASP A 149 -6.45 2.21 -7.60
C ASP A 149 -5.13 2.19 -8.40
N ARG A 150 -5.04 1.25 -9.35
CA ARG A 150 -3.85 1.09 -10.18
C ARG A 150 -3.60 2.32 -11.06
N ILE A 151 -2.35 2.73 -11.19
CA ILE A 151 -1.98 3.87 -12.05
C ILE A 151 -2.06 3.51 -13.55
N GLY A 152 -1.74 2.27 -13.95
CA GLY A 152 -1.66 1.88 -15.35
C GLY A 152 -2.23 0.50 -15.67
N ASP A 153 -2.39 0.23 -16.98
CA ASP A 153 -2.94 -1.04 -17.48
C ASP A 153 -1.89 -2.12 -17.72
N ARG A 154 -0.60 -1.76 -17.66
CA ARG A 154 0.52 -2.66 -17.92
C ARG A 154 0.98 -3.31 -16.62
N GLU A 155 1.18 -4.61 -16.67
CA GLU A 155 1.68 -5.43 -15.56
C GLU A 155 2.13 -6.80 -16.09
N PHE A 156 2.72 -7.62 -15.21
CA PHE A 156 3.13 -8.98 -15.57
C PHE A 156 1.92 -9.88 -15.91
N ILE A 157 2.07 -10.83 -16.83
CA ILE A 157 0.96 -11.68 -17.32
C ILE A 157 0.30 -12.46 -16.18
N GLY A 158 1.08 -13.03 -15.26
CA GLY A 158 0.55 -13.71 -14.08
C GLY A 158 -0.30 -12.80 -13.20
N THR A 159 0.10 -11.53 -13.06
CA THR A 159 -0.65 -10.52 -12.32
C THR A 159 -2.02 -10.27 -12.96
N ARG A 160 -2.08 -10.18 -14.30
CA ARG A 160 -3.35 -9.98 -15.04
C ARG A 160 -4.37 -11.07 -14.75
N PHE A 161 -3.94 -12.32 -14.56
CA PHE A 161 -4.82 -13.42 -14.19
C PHE A 161 -5.40 -13.22 -12.78
N MET A 162 -4.55 -12.84 -11.82
CA MET A 162 -5.00 -12.54 -10.45
C MET A 162 -6.01 -11.40 -10.40
N ARG A 163 -5.92 -10.39 -11.28
CA ARG A 163 -6.92 -9.31 -11.38
C ARG A 163 -8.35 -9.79 -11.64
N ILE A 164 -8.54 -10.92 -12.29
CA ILE A 164 -9.89 -11.49 -12.51
C ILE A 164 -10.49 -11.91 -11.17
N PHE A 165 -9.71 -12.58 -10.34
CA PHE A 165 -10.13 -12.99 -8.99
C PHE A 165 -10.27 -11.78 -8.07
N GLU A 166 -9.40 -10.77 -8.18
CA GLU A 166 -9.48 -9.55 -7.37
C GLU A 166 -10.79 -8.81 -7.63
N ARG A 167 -11.19 -8.69 -8.90
CA ARG A 167 -12.48 -8.08 -9.24
C ARG A 167 -13.67 -8.82 -8.63
N MET A 168 -13.59 -10.14 -8.50
CA MET A 168 -14.63 -10.91 -7.83
C MET A 168 -14.68 -10.63 -6.32
N VAL A 169 -13.51 -10.52 -5.69
CA VAL A 169 -13.38 -10.15 -4.28
C VAL A 169 -13.93 -8.74 -4.03
N LEU A 170 -13.47 -7.75 -4.82
CA LEU A 170 -13.89 -6.36 -4.68
C LEU A 170 -15.39 -6.17 -4.90
N ARG A 171 -15.99 -6.89 -5.87
CA ARG A 171 -17.44 -6.92 -6.07
C ARG A 171 -18.21 -7.45 -4.87
N ARG A 172 -17.65 -8.43 -4.15
CA ARG A 172 -18.26 -8.93 -2.91
C ARG A 172 -18.12 -7.90 -1.78
N LEU A 173 -16.96 -7.25 -1.68
CA LEU A 173 -16.72 -6.21 -0.68
C LEU A 173 -17.57 -4.96 -0.87
N SER A 174 -17.87 -4.57 -2.11
CA SER A 174 -18.78 -3.43 -2.40
C SER A 174 -20.24 -3.74 -2.06
N SER A 175 -20.61 -5.01 -1.97
CA SER A 175 -21.97 -5.43 -1.58
C SER A 175 -22.15 -5.53 -0.06
N THR A 176 -21.06 -5.48 0.72
CA THR A 176 -21.07 -5.34 2.18
C THR A 176 -20.83 -3.89 2.54
N ASN A 177 -21.80 -3.27 3.23
CA ASN A 177 -21.85 -1.83 3.51
C ASN A 177 -20.49 -1.22 3.90
N PRO A 178 -19.94 -0.26 3.13
CA PRO A 178 -18.82 0.53 3.62
C PRO A 178 -19.21 1.32 4.85
N ILE A 179 -18.25 1.47 5.77
CA ILE A 179 -18.39 2.39 6.89
C ILE A 179 -18.13 3.79 6.30
N ALA A 180 -18.96 4.76 6.67
CA ALA A 180 -18.95 6.12 6.17
C ALA A 180 -17.55 6.76 6.16
N GLU A 181 -17.36 7.78 5.33
CA GLU A 181 -16.10 8.53 5.21
C GLU A 181 -15.52 8.88 6.60
N PRO A 182 -14.20 8.77 6.82
CA PRO A 182 -13.60 9.19 8.07
C PRO A 182 -13.95 10.66 8.27
N GLY A 183 -14.80 10.93 9.27
CA GLY A 183 -15.41 12.25 9.44
C GLY A 183 -14.36 13.34 9.57
N ASP A 184 -14.61 14.45 8.87
CA ASP A 184 -13.93 15.72 9.06
C ASP A 184 -14.13 16.15 10.52
N GLY A 185 -13.18 15.75 11.37
CA GLY A 185 -13.12 16.20 12.75
C GLY A 185 -12.74 17.67 12.77
N HIS A 186 -13.76 18.54 12.80
CA HIS A 186 -13.66 19.90 13.32
C HIS A 186 -13.32 19.88 14.82
#